data_AF-A0A0A8H0N2-F1
#
_entry.id   AF-A0A0A8H0N2-F1
#
_cell.length_a   1.000
_cell.length_b   1.000
_cell.length_c   1.000
_cell.angle_alpha   90.00
_cell.angle_beta   90.00
_cell.angle_gamma   90.00
#
_symmetry.space_group_name_H-M   'P 1'
#
loop_
_entity.id
_entity.type
_entity.pdbx_description
1 polymer ?
#
loop_
_entity_poly.entity_id
_entity_poly.type
_entity_poly.pdbx_seq_one_letter_code
_entity_poly.pdbx_strand_id
1 'polypeptide(L)'
;MDKKETMINNLNDFFKLRKEFYAFFDEHIPKIENAEIFDFTKAKDMNVKEVYNHFYKFDYAIRKCLPDIYRAFDISYDKDIKKDF
;
A
#
# COMPACT_ATOMS: atom_id res chain seq x y z
N MET A 1 -19.09 -3.61 -16.02
CA MET A 1 -18.89 -3.03 -14.68
C MET A 1 -18.69 -1.54 -14.86
N ASP A 2 -19.37 -0.72 -14.06
CA ASP A 2 -19.22 0.73 -14.13
C ASP A 2 -17.78 1.14 -13.72
N LYS A 3 -17.26 2.25 -14.25
CA LYS A 3 -15.89 2.71 -13.94
C LYS A 3 -15.78 3.12 -12.46
N LYS A 4 -16.81 3.77 -11.92
CA LYS A 4 -16.86 4.13 -10.50
C LYS A 4 -16.96 2.88 -9.63
N GLU A 5 -17.77 1.91 -10.02
CA GLU A 5 -17.85 0.61 -9.34
C GLU A 5 -16.50 -0.13 -9.31
N THR A 6 -15.78 -0.16 -10.45
CA THR A 6 -14.44 -0.75 -10.54
C THR A 6 -13.44 -0.07 -9.59
N MET A 7 -13.45 1.27 -9.56
CA MET A 7 -12.59 2.05 -8.66
C MET A 7 -12.94 1.81 -7.19
N ILE A 8 -14.23 1.75 -6.82
CA ILE A 8 -14.67 1.45 -5.46
C ILE A 8 -14.17 0.06 -5.02
N ASN A 9 -14.27 -0.95 -5.90
CA ASN A 9 -13.78 -2.29 -5.59
C ASN A 9 -12.26 -2.31 -5.39
N ASN A 10 -11.50 -1.66 -6.28
CA ASN A 10 -10.04 -1.56 -6.16
C ASN A 10 -9.62 -0.84 -4.86
N LEU A 11 -10.33 0.23 -4.47
CA LEU A 11 -10.08 0.95 -3.22
C LEU A 11 -10.35 0.09 -1.99
N ASN A 12 -11.44 -0.69 -1.98
CA ASN A 12 -11.74 -1.60 -0.88
C ASN A 12 -10.66 -2.67 -0.71
N ASP A 13 -10.19 -3.26 -1.82
CA ASP A 13 -9.08 -4.22 -1.81
C ASP A 13 -7.78 -3.57 -1.29
N PHE A 14 -7.47 -2.35 -1.75
CA PHE A 14 -6.33 -1.58 -1.27
C PHE A 14 -6.40 -1.34 0.24
N PHE A 15 -7.53 -0.86 0.77
CA PHE A 15 -7.65 -0.57 2.20
C PHE A 15 -7.57 -1.83 3.06
N LYS A 16 -8.12 -2.96 2.58
CA LYS A 16 -7.98 -4.26 3.23
C LYS A 16 -6.51 -4.67 3.32
N LEU A 17 -5.79 -4.69 2.20
CA LEU A 17 -4.38 -5.10 2.15
C LEU A 17 -3.47 -4.14 2.90
N ARG A 18 -3.77 -2.83 2.88
CA ARG A 18 -3.10 -1.83 3.71
C ARG A 18 -3.25 -2.17 5.19
N LYS A 19 -4.47 -2.47 5.65
CA LYS A 19 -4.72 -2.85 7.05
C LYS A 19 -3.95 -4.11 7.43
N GLU A 20 -3.94 -5.13 6.57
CA GLU A 20 -3.18 -6.38 6.81
C GLU A 20 -1.67 -6.12 6.92
N PHE A 21 -1.11 -5.25 6.09
CA PHE A 21 0.31 -4.89 6.16
C PHE A 21 0.69 -4.19 7.48
N TYR A 22 -0.12 -3.23 7.92
CA TYR A 22 0.14 -2.53 9.18
C TYR A 22 -0.12 -3.41 10.42
N ALA A 23 -1.12 -4.31 10.37
CA ALA A 23 -1.35 -5.28 11.44
C ALA A 23 -0.15 -6.23 11.62
N PHE A 24 0.48 -6.64 10.53
CA PHE A 24 1.71 -7.44 10.58
C PHE A 24 2.85 -6.67 11.27
N PHE A 25 2.98 -5.37 11.04
CA PHE A 25 3.93 -4.53 11.76
C PHE A 25 3.57 -4.36 13.23
N ASP A 26 2.30 -4.10 13.57
CA ASP A 26 1.85 -3.97 14.96
C ASP A 26 2.17 -5.23 15.81
N GLU A 27 2.10 -6.42 15.20
CA GLU A 27 2.40 -7.69 15.88
C GLU A 27 3.91 -7.87 16.19
N HIS A 28 4.77 -7.33 15.33
CA HIS A 28 6.21 -7.61 15.36
C HIS A 28 7.07 -6.42 15.85
N ILE A 29 6.54 -5.21 15.76
CA ILE A 29 7.28 -3.97 15.99
C ILE A 29 6.52 -3.13 17.03
N PRO A 30 7.07 -2.98 18.24
CA PRO A 30 6.49 -2.09 19.24
C PRO A 30 6.40 -0.65 18.71
N LYS A 31 5.45 0.12 19.22
CA LYS A 31 5.37 1.56 18.96
C LYS A 31 6.25 2.35 19.93
N ILE A 32 6.70 3.52 19.49
CA ILE A 32 7.35 4.51 20.37
C ILE A 32 6.33 4.95 21.43
N GLU A 33 6.79 5.15 22.66
CA GLU A 33 5.92 5.58 23.75
C GLU A 33 5.22 6.91 23.41
N ASN A 34 3.91 6.97 23.61
CA ASN A 34 3.06 8.12 23.29
C ASN A 34 3.05 8.54 21.80
N ALA A 35 3.37 7.63 20.87
CA ALA A 35 3.31 7.90 19.43
C ALA A 35 2.76 6.71 18.63
N GLU A 36 2.08 7.01 17.51
CA GLU A 36 1.60 6.00 16.54
C GLU A 36 2.68 5.59 15.52
N ILE A 37 3.95 5.62 15.94
CA ILE A 37 5.12 5.36 15.08
C ILE A 37 5.79 4.07 15.56
N PHE A 38 6.13 3.18 14.62
CA PHE A 38 6.86 1.95 14.90
C PHE A 38 8.30 2.23 15.36
N ASP A 39 8.71 1.62 16.47
CA ASP A 39 10.07 1.62 16.98
C ASP A 39 10.85 0.45 16.37
N PHE A 40 11.37 0.64 15.15
CA PHE A 40 12.15 -0.39 14.44
C PHE A 40 13.43 -0.78 15.17
N THR A 41 13.92 0.04 16.13
CA THR A 41 15.08 -0.33 16.96
C THR A 41 14.75 -1.45 17.95
N LYS A 42 13.45 -1.67 18.22
CA LYS A 42 12.90 -2.73 19.07
C LYS A 42 12.12 -3.78 18.28
N ALA A 43 12.25 -3.80 16.96
CA ALA A 43 11.63 -4.81 16.13
C ALA A 43 12.13 -6.20 16.54
N LYS A 44 11.23 -7.18 16.61
CA LYS A 44 11.61 -8.59 16.71
C LYS A 44 12.24 -9.05 15.39
N ASP A 45 12.94 -10.18 15.40
CA ASP A 45 13.39 -10.81 14.15
C ASP A 45 12.17 -11.17 13.28
N MET A 46 12.10 -10.57 12.10
CA MET A 46 11.01 -10.76 11.14
C MET A 46 11.50 -11.53 9.92
N ASN A 47 10.63 -12.38 9.38
CA ASN A 47 10.93 -13.07 8.13
C ASN A 47 10.84 -12.08 6.95
N VAL A 48 11.98 -11.78 6.32
CA VAL A 48 12.05 -10.84 5.20
C VAL A 48 11.18 -11.23 3.99
N LYS A 49 10.95 -12.54 3.78
CA LYS A 49 10.05 -13.04 2.72
C LYS A 49 8.60 -12.69 3.01
N GLU A 50 8.21 -12.75 4.28
CA GLU A 50 6.86 -12.42 4.72
C GLU A 50 6.60 -10.92 4.65
N VAL A 51 7.56 -10.10 5.11
CA VAL A 51 7.54 -8.64 4.93
C VAL A 51 7.33 -8.29 3.45
N TYR A 52 8.15 -8.85 2.57
CA TYR A 52 8.04 -8.62 1.13
C TYR A 52 6.68 -9.04 0.56
N ASN A 53 6.13 -10.17 1.00
CA ASN A 53 4.84 -10.65 0.53
C ASN A 53 3.69 -9.69 0.91
N HIS A 54 3.66 -9.19 2.14
CA HIS A 54 2.65 -8.21 2.54
C HIS A 54 2.83 -6.87 1.80
N PHE A 55 4.07 -6.39 1.71
CA PHE A 55 4.38 -5.17 0.97
C PHE A 55 3.96 -5.28 -0.51
N TYR A 56 4.32 -6.38 -1.18
CA TYR A 56 4.00 -6.60 -2.59
C TYR A 56 2.49 -6.60 -2.85
N LYS A 57 1.70 -7.25 -1.99
CA LYS A 57 0.22 -7.23 -2.12
C LYS A 57 -0.33 -5.83 -1.98
N PHE A 58 0.15 -5.08 -0.99
CA PHE A 58 -0.22 -3.68 -0.77
C PHE A 58 0.13 -2.79 -1.96
N ASP A 59 1.37 -2.87 -2.47
CA ASP A 59 1.85 -2.16 -3.66
C ASP A 59 1.04 -2.52 -4.92
N TYR A 60 0.76 -3.80 -5.11
CA TYR A 60 -0.02 -4.25 -6.26
C TYR A 60 -1.46 -3.70 -6.24
N ALA A 61 -2.08 -3.61 -5.06
CA ALA A 61 -3.42 -3.06 -4.92
C ALA A 61 -3.49 -1.56 -5.24
N ILE A 62 -2.51 -0.77 -4.81
CA ILE A 62 -2.46 0.65 -5.17
C ILE A 62 -2.22 0.84 -6.67
N ARG A 63 -1.36 0.00 -7.29
CA ARG A 63 -1.12 0.05 -8.74
C ARG A 63 -2.35 -0.21 -9.58
N LYS A 64 -3.30 -1.03 -9.10
CA LYS A 64 -4.60 -1.23 -9.77
C LYS A 64 -5.47 0.03 -9.81
N CYS A 65 -5.27 0.96 -8.87
CA CYS A 65 -6.01 2.22 -8.83
C CYS A 65 -5.45 3.26 -9.83
N LEU A 66 -4.17 3.15 -10.19
CA LEU A 66 -3.49 4.15 -11.02
C LEU A 66 -4.14 4.40 -12.39
N PRO A 67 -4.57 3.38 -13.17
CA PRO A 67 -5.20 3.62 -14.47
C PRO A 67 -6.48 4.46 -14.39
N ASP A 68 -7.28 4.26 -13.33
CA ASP A 68 -8.51 5.02 -13.12
C ASP A 68 -8.23 6.44 -12.63
N ILE A 69 -7.21 6.62 -11.78
CA ILE A 69 -6.71 7.93 -11.35
C ILE A 69 -6.19 8.71 -12.56
N TYR A 70 -5.32 8.11 -13.38
CA TYR A 70 -4.77 8.76 -14.56
C TYR A 70 -5.88 9.21 -15.51
N ARG A 71 -6.88 8.36 -15.72
CA ARG A 71 -8.03 8.72 -16.57
C ARG A 71 -8.87 9.85 -15.97
N ALA A 72 -9.07 9.88 -14.65
CA ALA A 72 -9.89 10.89 -14.00
C ALA A 72 -9.27 12.30 -14.08
N PHE A 73 -7.94 12.37 -14.15
CA PHE A 73 -7.18 13.62 -14.21
C PHE A 73 -6.51 13.88 -15.57
N ASP A 74 -6.83 13.08 -16.60
CA ASP A 74 -6.25 13.15 -17.95
C ASP A 74 -4.70 13.11 -17.96
N ILE A 75 -4.12 12.27 -17.10
CA ILE A 75 -2.67 12.09 -16.96
C ILE A 75 -2.18 11.04 -17.96
N SER A 76 -1.16 11.39 -18.73
CA SER A 76 -0.41 10.47 -19.59
C SER A 76 0.84 9.96 -18.88
N TYR A 77 0.88 8.66 -18.59
CA TYR A 77 2.03 8.03 -17.93
C TYR A 77 3.38 8.31 -18.62
N ASP A 78 3.40 8.38 -19.95
CA ASP A 78 4.64 8.58 -20.71
C ASP A 78 5.10 10.03 -20.79
N LYS A 79 4.17 10.99 -20.65
CA LYS A 79 4.47 12.42 -20.80
C LYS A 79 4.60 13.13 -19.46
N ASP A 80 3.74 12.79 -18.50
CA ASP A 80 3.55 13.59 -17.29
C ASP A 80 4.26 13.01 -16.07
N ILE A 81 4.55 11.71 -16.06
CA ILE A 81 5.21 11.02 -14.94
C ILE A 81 6.71 10.96 -15.18
N LYS A 82 7.49 11.49 -14.24
CA LYS A 82 8.95 11.33 -14.21
C LYS A 82 9.28 9.89 -13.81
N LYS A 83 10.16 9.24 -14.59
CA LYS A 83 10.52 7.83 -14.45
C LYS A 83 11.84 7.67 -13.68
N ASP A 84 12.00 8.43 -12.59
CA ASP A 84 13.19 8.47 -11.74
C ASP A 84 13.07 7.57 -10.49
N PHE A 85 12.27 6.51 -10.61
CA PHE A 85 12.05 5.46 -9.61
C PHE A 85 12.55 4.10 -10.10
#